data_AF-A0A7Z9KVG7-F1
#
_entry.id   AF-A0A7Z9KVG7-F1
#
_cell.length_a   1.000
_cell.length_b   1.000
_cell.length_c   1.000
_cell.angle_alpha   90.00
_cell.angle_beta   90.00
_cell.angle_gamma   90.00
#
_symmetry.space_group_name_H-M   'P 1'
#
loop_
_entity.id
_entity.type
_entity.pdbx_description
1 polymer ?
#
loop_
_entity_poly.entity_id
_entity_poly.type
_entity_poly.pdbx_seq_one_letter_code
_entity_poly.pdbx_strand_id
1 'polypeptide(L)'
;MRNSATFARELDLDYASFNLAAARPGTDLRDEAERLGLGGGDASGNGFVAGLADVAPERLKSLRRQAIMRFYLRARPLKAVMGNLRSEAGWRNLGRTAQALTRVF
;
A
#
# COMPACT_ATOMS: atom_id res chain seq x y z
N MET A 1 2.75 -21.17 1.42
CA MET A 1 3.08 -20.10 0.45
C MET A 1 3.55 -18.86 1.20
N ARG A 2 4.73 -18.33 0.86
CA ARG A 2 5.25 -17.07 1.41
C ARG A 2 4.59 -15.91 0.66
N ASN A 3 3.99 -14.95 1.36
CA ASN A 3 3.41 -13.77 0.71
C ASN A 3 4.44 -12.63 0.63
N SER A 4 4.29 -11.74 -0.35
CA SER A 4 5.25 -10.66 -0.63
C SER A 4 5.43 -9.69 0.55
N ALA A 5 4.43 -9.54 1.42
CA ALA A 5 4.51 -8.70 2.60
C ALA A 5 5.43 -9.27 3.68
N THR A 6 5.41 -10.59 3.89
CA THR A 6 6.35 -11.28 4.80
C THR A 6 7.77 -11.19 4.27
N PHE A 7 7.97 -11.42 2.97
CA PHE A 7 9.27 -11.28 2.33
C PHE A 7 9.85 -9.86 2.50
N ALA A 8 9.06 -8.83 2.19
CA ALA A 8 9.49 -7.44 2.32
C ALA A 8 9.92 -7.10 3.76
N ARG A 9 9.29 -7.68 4.78
CA ARG A 9 9.65 -7.44 6.19
C ARG A 9 11.01 -7.99 6.59
N GLU A 10 11.42 -9.11 5.99
CA GLU A 10 12.70 -9.74 6.26
C GLU A 10 13.86 -8.96 5.63
N LEU A 11 13.56 -8.15 4.62
CA LEU A 11 14.52 -7.23 4.03
C LEU A 11 14.73 -5.99 4.93
N ASP A 12 15.97 -5.54 5.03
CA ASP A 12 16.31 -4.32 5.77
C ASP A 12 16.06 -3.05 4.94
N LEU A 13 14.82 -2.86 4.50
CA LEU A 13 14.40 -1.74 3.66
C LEU A 13 13.82 -0.62 4.51
N ASP A 14 14.23 0.63 4.34
CA ASP A 14 13.60 1.75 5.06
C ASP A 14 12.19 2.07 4.54
N TYR A 15 11.91 1.71 3.28
CA TYR A 15 10.67 2.00 2.59
C TYR A 15 10.23 0.82 1.72
N ALA A 16 8.93 0.55 1.70
CA ALA A 16 8.31 -0.37 0.77
C ALA A 16 6.95 0.16 0.31
N SER A 17 6.68 0.01 -0.99
CA SER A 17 5.40 0.37 -1.59
C SER A 17 4.65 -0.89 -2.02
N PHE A 18 3.39 -1.00 -1.61
CA PHE A 18 2.50 -2.10 -1.97
C PHE A 18 1.44 -1.58 -2.93
N ASN A 19 1.63 -1.85 -4.22
CA ASN A 19 0.77 -1.36 -5.29
C ASN A 19 -0.11 -2.48 -5.84
N LEU A 20 -1.32 -2.13 -6.27
CA LEU A 20 -2.16 -3.01 -7.06
C LEU A 20 -1.90 -2.72 -8.55
N ALA A 21 -1.92 -3.75 -9.38
CA ALA A 21 -1.67 -3.61 -10.81
C ALA A 21 -2.79 -2.80 -11.46
N ALA A 22 -2.43 -1.68 -12.10
CA ALA A 22 -3.36 -0.89 -12.88
C ALA A 22 -3.27 -1.31 -14.35
N ALA A 23 -4.41 -1.56 -15.00
CA ALA A 23 -4.45 -1.77 -16.43
C ALA A 23 -4.22 -0.43 -17.10
N ARG A 24 -3.00 -0.18 -17.58
CA ARG A 24 -2.63 1.09 -18.21
C ARG A 24 -2.68 0.96 -19.73
N PRO A 25 -3.01 2.03 -20.47
CA PRO A 25 -2.98 2.00 -21.94
C PRO A 25 -1.64 1.45 -22.45
N GLY A 26 -1.69 0.54 -23.43
CA GLY A 26 -0.51 -0.09 -24.01
C GLY A 26 0.14 -1.19 -23.17
N THR A 27 -0.60 -1.81 -22.25
CA THR A 27 -0.15 -3.00 -21.50
C THR A 27 -1.07 -4.17 -21.80
N ASP A 28 -0.54 -5.40 -21.78
CA ASP A 28 -1.36 -6.62 -21.95
C ASP A 28 -2.51 -6.70 -20.94
N LEU A 29 -2.33 -6.08 -19.75
CA LEU A 29 -3.38 -5.98 -18.73
C LEU A 29 -4.54 -5.08 -19.16
N ARG A 30 -4.29 -4.04 -19.96
CA ARG A 30 -5.34 -3.23 -20.59
C ARG A 30 -6.05 -4.00 -21.68
N ASP A 31 -5.30 -4.71 -22.54
CA ASP A 31 -5.89 -5.51 -23.62
C ASP A 31 -6.83 -6.58 -23.04
N GLU A 32 -6.41 -7.21 -21.94
CA GLU A 32 -7.24 -8.17 -21.20
C GLU A 32 -8.46 -7.51 -20.55
N ALA A 33 -8.30 -6.33 -19.94
CA ALA A 33 -9.42 -5.59 -19.36
C ALA A 33 -10.47 -5.27 -20.43
N GLU A 34 -10.04 -4.77 -21.59
CA GLU A 34 -10.91 -4.41 -22.71
C GLU A 34 -11.60 -5.65 -23.29
N ARG A 35 -10.87 -6.76 -23.45
CA ARG A 35 -11.42 -8.05 -23.89
C ARG A 35 -12.53 -8.56 -22.98
N LEU A 36 -12.38 -8.37 -21.67
CA LEU A 36 -13.36 -8.76 -20.66
C LEU A 36 -14.47 -7.71 -20.46
N GLY A 37 -14.46 -6.60 -21.20
CA GLY A 37 -15.42 -5.50 -21.04
C GLY A 37 -15.29 -4.77 -19.69
N LEU A 38 -14.15 -4.94 -19.01
CA LEU A 38 -13.86 -4.29 -17.74
C LEU A 38 -13.33 -2.89 -18.04
N GLY A 39 -14.16 -1.88 -17.75
CA GLY A 39 -13.82 -0.47 -17.96
C GLY A 39 -12.40 -0.15 -17.48
N GLY A 40 -11.64 0.51 -18.34
CA GLY A 40 -10.23 0.71 -18.13
C GLY A 40 -9.93 1.46 -16.83
N GLY A 41 -9.24 0.79 -15.90
CA GLY A 41 -8.88 1.36 -14.60
C GLY A 41 -8.15 2.68 -14.79
N ASP A 42 -8.53 3.65 -13.97
CA ASP A 42 -7.97 5.00 -14.00
C ASP A 42 -6.46 4.95 -13.73
N ALA A 43 -5.67 5.82 -14.37
CA ALA A 43 -4.20 5.75 -14.31
C ALA A 43 -3.60 6.08 -12.92
N SER A 44 -4.46 6.49 -11.97
CA SER A 44 -4.09 6.82 -10.59
C SER A 44 -3.53 5.60 -9.85
N GLY A 45 -2.66 5.82 -8.85
CA GLY A 45 -2.08 4.75 -8.02
C GLY A 45 -3.10 3.92 -7.21
N ASN A 46 -4.40 4.20 -7.36
CA ASN A 46 -5.53 3.48 -6.80
C ASN A 46 -6.45 2.84 -7.87
N GLY A 47 -6.20 3.07 -9.16
CA GLY A 47 -7.00 2.54 -10.26
C GLY A 47 -6.64 1.09 -10.60
N PHE A 48 -7.07 0.18 -9.75
CA PHE A 48 -7.11 -1.24 -10.07
C PHE A 48 -8.37 -1.56 -10.88
N VAL A 49 -8.27 -2.43 -11.88
CA VAL A 49 -9.44 -2.91 -12.62
C VAL A 49 -10.09 -4.08 -11.88
N ALA A 50 -11.27 -3.82 -11.30
CA ALA A 50 -12.08 -4.87 -10.71
C ALA A 50 -12.44 -5.95 -11.75
N GLY A 51 -12.26 -7.22 -11.40
CA GLY A 51 -12.58 -8.37 -12.27
C GLY A 51 -11.38 -8.99 -13.00
N LEU A 52 -10.22 -8.32 -13.02
CA LEU A 52 -9.00 -8.84 -13.63
C LEU A 52 -8.21 -9.79 -12.72
N ALA A 53 -8.54 -9.80 -11.43
CA ALA A 53 -8.00 -10.75 -10.47
C ALA A 53 -9.11 -11.68 -9.99
N ASP A 54 -8.76 -12.92 -9.69
CA ASP A 54 -9.64 -13.92 -9.08
C ASP A 54 -10.13 -13.53 -7.67
N VAL A 55 -9.58 -12.44 -7.14
CA VAL A 55 -9.83 -11.94 -5.79
C VAL A 55 -10.69 -10.68 -5.88
N ALA A 56 -11.77 -10.66 -5.09
CA ALA A 56 -12.64 -9.50 -5.01
C ALA A 56 -11.85 -8.20 -4.72
N PRO A 57 -12.21 -7.06 -5.33
CA PRO A 57 -11.50 -5.78 -5.17
C PRO A 57 -11.30 -5.38 -3.70
N GLU A 58 -12.31 -5.61 -2.86
CA GLU A 58 -12.24 -5.22 -1.45
C GLU A 58 -11.31 -6.10 -0.63
N ARG A 59 -11.15 -7.35 -1.06
CA ARG A 59 -10.15 -8.24 -0.50
C ARG A 59 -8.75 -7.79 -0.89
N LEU A 60 -8.52 -7.36 -2.13
CA LEU A 60 -7.23 -6.80 -2.57
C LEU A 60 -6.86 -5.52 -1.80
N LYS A 61 -7.81 -4.59 -1.62
CA LYS A 61 -7.59 -3.39 -0.81
C LYS A 61 -7.26 -3.74 0.65
N SER A 62 -7.99 -4.71 1.24
CA SER A 62 -7.71 -5.21 2.59
C SER A 62 -6.32 -5.82 2.70
N LEU A 63 -5.89 -6.61 1.72
CA LEU A 63 -4.56 -7.21 1.67
C LEU A 63 -3.45 -6.15 1.57
N ARG A 64 -3.64 -5.14 0.70
CA ARG A 64 -2.74 -3.99 0.60
C ARG A 64 -2.60 -3.27 1.94
N ARG A 65 -3.73 -2.97 2.60
CA ARG A 65 -3.75 -2.31 3.92
C ARG A 65 -3.02 -3.16 4.96
N GLN A 66 -3.27 -4.47 5.00
CA GLN A 66 -2.58 -5.37 5.93
C GLN A 66 -1.07 -5.42 5.67
N ALA A 67 -0.64 -5.45 4.40
CA ALA A 67 0.78 -5.44 4.04
C ALA A 67 1.47 -4.15 4.51
N ILE A 68 0.86 -2.99 4.24
CA ILE A 68 1.34 -1.67 4.69
C ILE A 68 1.46 -1.66 6.22
N MET A 69 0.38 -1.98 6.93
CA MET A 69 0.38 -1.95 8.40
C MET A 69 1.42 -2.90 8.98
N ARG A 70 1.55 -4.12 8.44
CA ARG A 70 2.54 -5.09 8.90
C ARG A 70 3.97 -4.64 8.61
N PHE A 71 4.23 -3.96 7.50
CA PHE A 71 5.58 -3.48 7.16
C PHE A 71 5.98 -2.28 8.01
N TYR A 72 5.11 -1.26 8.11
CA TYR A 72 5.44 -0.01 8.80
C TYR A 72 5.30 -0.10 10.33
N LEU A 73 4.43 -0.95 10.87
CA LEU A 73 4.32 -1.17 12.32
C LEU A 73 5.34 -2.17 12.89
N ARG A 74 6.42 -2.48 12.16
CA ARG A 74 7.49 -3.32 12.71
C ARG A 74 8.32 -2.54 13.74
N ALA A 75 9.00 -3.25 14.64
CA ALA A 75 9.67 -2.65 15.78
C ALA A 75 10.79 -1.64 15.42
N ARG A 76 11.44 -1.75 14.24
CA ARG A 76 12.52 -0.83 13.83
C ARG A 76 12.02 0.59 13.52
N PRO A 77 11.03 0.82 12.64
CA PRO A 77 10.38 2.12 12.48
C PRO A 77 9.84 2.68 13.79
N LEU A 78 9.22 1.83 14.62
CA LEU A 78 8.71 2.26 15.93
C LEU A 78 9.84 2.70 16.87
N LYS A 79 11.00 2.01 16.91
CA LYS A 79 12.16 2.44 17.72
C LYS A 79 12.72 3.79 17.26
N ALA A 80 12.81 4.02 15.94
CA ALA A 80 13.23 5.31 15.39
C ALA A 80 12.27 6.45 15.77
N VAL A 81 10.97 6.17 15.86
CA VAL A 81 9.94 7.13 16.26
C VAL A 81 9.85 7.29 17.79
N MET A 82 10.00 6.21 18.57
CA MET A 82 9.96 6.23 20.03
C MET A 82 11.13 6.99 20.66
N GLY A 83 12.30 6.99 20.03
CA GLY A 83 13.42 7.85 20.43
C GLY A 83 13.06 9.35 20.36
N ASN A 84 12.26 9.74 19.36
CA ASN A 84 11.81 11.12 19.17
C ASN A 84 10.64 11.50 20.10
N LEU A 85 9.78 10.54 20.47
CA LEU A 85 8.64 10.74 21.39
C LEU A 85 9.03 11.10 22.85
N ARG A 86 10.32 10.99 23.20
CA ARG A 86 10.84 11.46 24.49
C ARG A 86 10.98 12.98 24.60
N SER A 87 10.66 13.72 23.52
CA SER A 87 10.68 15.18 23.47
C SER A 87 9.31 15.73 23.04
N GLU A 88 8.94 16.92 23.50
CA GLU A 88 7.72 17.63 23.06
C GLU A 88 7.68 17.87 21.54
N ALA A 89 8.84 17.94 20.89
CA ALA A 89 8.94 18.03 19.43
C ALA A 89 8.49 16.74 18.74
N GLY A 90 8.76 15.57 19.34
CA GLY A 90 8.31 14.28 18.83
C GLY A 90 6.79 14.13 18.84
N TRP A 91 6.13 14.58 19.91
CA TRP A 91 4.66 14.58 20.01
C TRP A 91 4.00 15.45 18.94
N ARG A 92 4.56 16.65 18.68
CA ARG A 92 4.06 17.54 17.61
C ARG A 92 4.25 16.95 16.22
N ASN A 93 5.37 16.28 15.96
CA ASN A 93 5.60 15.62 14.67
C ASN A 93 4.67 14.42 14.47
N LEU A 94 4.42 13.63 15.51
CA LEU A 94 3.51 12.49 15.42
C LEU A 94 2.06 12.92 15.15
N GLY A 95 1.62 14.02 15.78
CA GLY A 95 0.32 14.65 15.49
C GLY A 95 0.18 15.10 14.03
N ARG A 96 1.25 15.69 13.45
CA ARG A 96 1.26 16.08 12.03
C ARG A 96 1.28 14.87 11.09
N THR A 97 2.03 13.83 11.42
CA THR A 97 2.04 12.59 10.63
C THR A 97 0.70 11.87 10.69
N ALA A 98 0.04 11.85 11.85
CA ALA A 98 -1.31 11.31 12.01
C ALA A 98 -2.33 12.11 11.18
N GLN A 99 -2.27 13.44 11.18
CA GLN A 99 -3.10 14.31 10.33
C GLN A 99 -2.84 14.13 8.83
N ALA A 100 -1.59 13.90 8.43
CA ALA A 100 -1.24 13.63 7.04
C ALA A 100 -1.79 12.27 6.58
N LEU A 101 -1.76 11.26 7.45
CA LEU A 101 -2.34 9.95 7.17
C LEU A 101 -3.87 10.02 7.06
N THR A 102 -4.57 10.80 7.88
CA THR A 102 -6.03 10.97 7.76
C THR A 102 -6.49 11.81 6.56
N ARG A 103 -5.60 12.55 5.90
CA ARG A 103 -5.89 13.28 4.65
C ARG A 103 -5.64 12.47 3.38
N VAL A 104 -4.92 11.36 3.48
CA VAL A 104 -4.56 10.50 2.34
C VAL A 104 -5.51 9.30 2.20
N PHE A 105 -6.39 9.09 3.18
CA PHE A 105 -7.56 8.18 3.10
C PHE A 105 -8.83 8.97 2.81
#